data_AF-A0A7Y3IDQ0-F1
#
_entry.id   AF-A0A7Y3IDQ0-F1
#
_cell.length_a   1.000
_cell.length_b   1.000
_cell.length_c   1.000
_cell.angle_alpha   90.00
_cell.angle_beta   90.00
_cell.angle_gamma   90.00
#
_symmetry.space_group_name_H-M   'P 1'
#
loop_
_entity.id
_entity.type
_entity.pdbx_description
1 polymer ?
#
loop_
_entity_poly.entity_id
_entity_poly.type
_entity_poly.pdbx_seq_one_letter_code
_entity_poly.pdbx_strand_id
1 'polypeptide(L)'
;MPILPFGSRPAAGGARLGIKKRRTALGIGAITLSWVLWSLPQPSNDRDWVLNQAVLPTAQFWGDSVRIRNVRNTRYESVEVYEPRYEDRVYDLRRLVRAWFIVEPFSDFGGAAHTFLSFEFEAAPGRTEDAEPRFVAISVEIRKEEGEGFSPLRGLLKQYEVMYVVADEHDAIGLRANHRRDEVYLYPITAP
;
A
#
# COMPACT_ATOMS: atom_id res chain seq x y z
N MET A 1 -73.99 51.13 -24.06
CA MET A 1 -73.10 50.28 -24.88
C MET A 1 -71.70 50.90 -24.86
N PRO A 2 -70.64 50.07 -24.90
CA PRO A 2 -69.39 50.20 -24.14
C PRO A 2 -68.35 51.06 -24.89
N ILE A 3 -67.16 51.35 -24.33
CA ILE A 3 -65.90 50.66 -24.67
C ILE A 3 -64.88 50.97 -23.56
N LEU A 4 -64.35 49.91 -22.91
CA LEU A 4 -63.08 49.91 -22.19
C LEU A 4 -61.92 49.85 -23.22
N PRO A 5 -60.73 50.39 -22.92
CA PRO A 5 -59.66 49.43 -22.59
C PRO A 5 -58.65 49.96 -21.56
N PHE A 6 -58.38 49.14 -20.55
CA PHE A 6 -57.08 49.12 -19.89
C PHE A 6 -56.58 47.68 -19.92
N GLY A 7 -55.76 47.36 -20.93
CA GLY A 7 -55.01 46.12 -21.01
C GLY A 7 -53.56 46.38 -20.60
N SER A 8 -53.22 46.07 -19.36
CA SER A 8 -51.83 46.04 -18.89
C SER A 8 -51.17 44.74 -19.37
N ARG A 9 -50.05 44.87 -20.10
CA ARG A 9 -49.19 43.73 -20.49
C ARG A 9 -48.46 43.22 -19.24
N PRO A 10 -48.43 41.90 -18.96
CA PRO A 10 -47.57 41.39 -17.90
C PRO A 10 -46.12 41.37 -18.38
N ALA A 11 -45.22 41.87 -17.54
CA ALA A 11 -43.79 41.90 -17.80
C ALA A 11 -43.19 40.47 -17.77
N ALA A 12 -42.56 40.09 -18.87
CA ALA A 12 -41.76 38.86 -18.97
C ALA A 12 -40.43 39.02 -18.19
N GLY A 13 -40.48 38.90 -16.86
CA GLY A 13 -39.31 39.10 -15.98
C GLY A 13 -38.67 37.83 -15.41
N GLY A 14 -39.34 36.67 -15.46
CA GLY A 14 -38.99 35.52 -14.60
C GLY A 14 -37.84 34.61 -15.08
N ALA A 15 -37.62 34.47 -16.38
CA ALA A 15 -36.77 33.39 -16.91
C ALA A 15 -35.25 33.67 -16.81
N ARG A 16 -34.83 34.94 -16.92
CA ARG A 16 -33.38 35.30 -16.96
C ARG A 16 -32.68 35.21 -15.61
N LEU A 17 -33.42 35.37 -14.50
CA LEU A 17 -32.87 35.37 -13.15
C LEU A 17 -32.56 33.93 -12.66
N GLY A 18 -33.41 32.96 -13.01
CA GLY A 18 -33.20 31.54 -12.67
C GLY A 18 -32.02 30.90 -13.41
N ILE A 19 -31.79 31.29 -14.67
CA ILE A 19 -30.66 30.79 -15.48
C ILE A 19 -29.32 31.33 -14.95
N LYS A 20 -29.25 32.61 -14.55
CA LYS A 20 -28.04 33.18 -13.94
C LYS A 20 -27.70 32.50 -12.61
N LYS A 21 -28.67 32.32 -11.70
CA LYS A 21 -28.46 31.62 -10.42
C LYS A 21 -27.98 30.17 -10.60
N ARG A 22 -28.52 29.43 -11.59
CA ARG A 22 -28.07 28.07 -11.91
C ARG A 22 -26.63 28.02 -12.47
N ARG A 23 -26.25 28.98 -13.32
CA ARG A 23 -24.87 29.08 -13.85
C ARG A 23 -23.86 29.45 -12.77
N THR A 24 -24.22 30.35 -11.85
CA THR A 24 -23.37 30.70 -10.71
C THR A 24 -23.21 29.52 -9.74
N ALA A 25 -24.29 28.78 -9.45
CA ALA A 25 -24.23 27.59 -8.61
C ALA A 25 -23.40 26.45 -9.24
N LEU A 26 -23.52 26.21 -10.55
CA LEU A 26 -22.65 25.28 -11.27
C LEU A 26 -21.18 25.71 -11.25
N GLY A 27 -20.92 27.01 -11.39
CA GLY A 27 -19.56 27.57 -11.33
C GLY A 27 -18.91 27.36 -9.95
N ILE A 28 -19.64 27.64 -8.87
CA ILE A 28 -19.17 27.38 -7.49
C ILE A 28 -18.94 25.89 -7.28
N GLY A 29 -19.88 25.03 -7.70
CA GLY A 29 -19.74 23.58 -7.57
C GLY A 29 -18.52 23.03 -8.32
N ALA A 30 -18.25 23.52 -9.53
CA ALA A 30 -17.07 23.13 -10.30
C ALA A 30 -15.75 23.59 -9.65
N ILE A 31 -15.72 24.80 -9.08
CA ILE A 31 -14.55 25.32 -8.36
C ILE A 31 -14.31 24.51 -7.09
N THR A 32 -15.35 24.25 -6.29
CA THR A 32 -15.24 23.44 -5.07
C THR A 32 -14.78 22.02 -5.39
N LEU A 33 -15.33 21.39 -6.42
CA LEU A 33 -14.91 20.06 -6.85
C LEU A 33 -13.45 20.05 -7.33
N SER A 34 -13.05 21.05 -8.11
CA SER A 34 -11.66 21.17 -8.59
C SER A 34 -10.69 21.38 -7.44
N TRP A 35 -11.05 22.22 -6.45
CA TRP A 35 -10.25 22.46 -5.25
C TRP A 35 -10.14 21.20 -4.38
N VAL A 36 -11.24 20.47 -4.18
CA VAL A 36 -11.24 19.18 -3.46
C VAL A 36 -10.34 18.17 -4.17
N LEU A 37 -10.50 17.98 -5.50
CA LEU A 37 -9.69 17.02 -6.26
C LEU A 37 -8.19 17.39 -6.26
N TRP A 38 -7.87 18.69 -6.33
CA TRP A 38 -6.50 19.18 -6.26
C TRP A 38 -5.88 19.03 -4.86
N SER A 39 -6.71 19.04 -3.82
CA SER A 39 -6.27 18.92 -2.42
C SER A 39 -6.14 17.45 -1.95
N LEU A 40 -6.50 16.47 -2.80
CA LEU A 40 -6.31 15.06 -2.47
C LEU A 40 -4.80 14.72 -2.47
N PRO A 41 -4.32 13.92 -1.49
CA PRO A 41 -2.95 13.44 -1.46
C PRO A 41 -2.57 12.77 -2.79
N GLN A 42 -1.47 13.21 -3.40
CA GLN A 42 -0.88 12.58 -4.58
C GLN A 42 0.12 11.51 -4.12
N PRO A 43 0.08 10.29 -4.68
CA PRO A 43 1.10 9.28 -4.39
C PRO A 43 2.46 9.78 -4.89
N SER A 44 3.51 9.53 -4.11
CA SER A 44 4.88 9.92 -4.43
C SER A 44 5.83 8.83 -3.95
N ASN A 45 6.93 8.60 -4.65
CA ASN A 45 8.02 7.80 -4.08
C ASN A 45 9.04 8.64 -3.31
N ASP A 46 8.95 9.96 -3.44
CA ASP A 46 9.88 10.95 -2.91
C ASP A 46 9.22 11.68 -1.73
N ARG A 47 9.37 11.10 -0.54
CA ARG A 47 8.92 11.60 0.76
C ARG A 47 9.92 11.16 1.82
N ASP A 48 9.84 11.76 3.01
CA ASP A 48 10.66 11.35 4.15
C ASP A 48 10.05 10.10 4.79
N TRP A 49 10.42 8.93 4.26
CA TRP A 49 9.87 7.65 4.69
C TRP A 49 10.55 7.13 5.95
N VAL A 50 9.79 6.39 6.77
CA VAL A 50 10.40 5.65 7.89
C VAL A 50 11.53 4.75 7.39
N LEU A 51 12.58 4.66 8.19
CA LEU A 51 13.88 4.12 7.77
C LEU A 51 13.78 2.71 7.11
N ASN A 52 12.97 1.80 7.67
CA ASN A 52 12.75 0.44 7.13
C ASN A 52 11.91 0.37 5.84
N GLN A 53 11.41 1.51 5.34
CA GLN A 53 10.54 1.65 4.16
C GLN A 53 11.07 2.69 3.16
N ALA A 54 12.25 3.25 3.42
CA ALA A 54 12.86 4.28 2.58
C ALA A 54 13.30 3.75 1.21
N VAL A 55 13.79 2.51 1.16
CA VAL A 55 14.32 1.90 -0.06
C VAL A 55 13.29 0.98 -0.71
N LEU A 56 13.05 1.16 -2.01
CA LEU A 56 12.14 0.34 -2.79
C LEU A 56 12.87 -0.85 -3.43
N PRO A 57 12.28 -2.07 -3.40
CA PRO A 57 12.83 -3.21 -4.11
C PRO A 57 12.60 -3.09 -5.63
N THR A 58 13.47 -3.74 -6.40
CA THR A 58 13.27 -3.92 -7.85
C THR A 58 13.52 -5.37 -8.22
N ALA A 59 12.79 -5.88 -9.20
CA ALA A 59 12.97 -7.24 -9.71
C ALA A 59 13.24 -7.21 -11.22
N GLN A 60 14.27 -7.93 -11.64
CA GLN A 60 14.63 -8.12 -13.04
C GLN A 60 14.62 -9.61 -13.36
N PHE A 61 13.88 -10.00 -14.38
CA PHE A 61 13.75 -11.40 -14.80
C PHE A 61 14.55 -11.66 -16.08
N TRP A 62 15.19 -12.83 -16.18
CA TRP A 62 15.78 -13.36 -17.41
C TRP A 62 15.65 -14.89 -17.42
N GLY A 63 14.89 -15.42 -18.37
CA GLY A 63 14.53 -16.84 -18.39
C GLY A 63 13.91 -17.26 -17.04
N ASP A 64 14.42 -18.35 -16.47
CA ASP A 64 13.99 -18.87 -15.18
C ASP A 64 14.77 -18.28 -13.99
N SER A 65 15.31 -17.07 -14.12
CA SER A 65 16.06 -16.42 -13.04
C SER A 65 15.51 -15.03 -12.75
N VAL A 66 15.56 -14.64 -11.48
CA VAL A 66 15.20 -13.30 -11.02
C VAL A 66 16.31 -12.71 -10.16
N ARG A 67 16.73 -11.47 -10.45
CA ARG A 67 17.52 -10.63 -9.54
C ARG A 67 16.55 -9.72 -8.83
N ILE A 68 16.53 -9.80 -7.52
CA ILE A 68 15.82 -8.86 -6.67
C ILE A 68 16.87 -7.97 -6.02
N ARG A 69 16.79 -6.66 -6.28
CA ARG A 69 17.59 -5.66 -5.58
C ARG A 69 16.85 -5.10 -4.40
N ASN A 70 17.62 -4.69 -3.40
CA ASN A 70 17.11 -4.15 -2.15
C ASN A 70 16.16 -5.11 -1.41
N VAL A 71 16.53 -6.39 -1.33
CA VAL A 71 15.87 -7.32 -0.41
C VAL A 71 16.19 -6.88 1.01
N ARG A 72 15.18 -6.46 1.77
CA ARG A 72 15.35 -5.99 3.14
C ARG A 72 15.79 -7.15 4.04
N ASN A 73 16.80 -6.92 4.85
CA ASN A 73 17.30 -7.85 5.85
C ASN A 73 17.62 -7.10 7.13
N THR A 74 16.64 -6.34 7.63
CA THR A 74 16.80 -5.49 8.80
C THR A 74 17.18 -6.33 10.02
N ARG A 75 18.16 -5.84 10.79
CA ARG A 75 18.49 -6.41 12.10
C ARG A 75 17.72 -5.65 13.18
N TYR A 76 17.00 -6.40 14.00
CA TYR A 76 16.20 -5.85 15.08
C TYR A 76 16.84 -6.17 16.42
N GLU A 77 17.00 -5.15 17.27
CA GLU A 77 17.24 -5.31 18.70
C GLU A 77 15.91 -5.22 19.46
N SER A 78 15.04 -4.29 19.06
CA SER A 78 13.64 -4.19 19.45
C SER A 78 12.77 -3.77 18.26
N VAL A 79 11.47 -3.52 18.49
CA VAL A 79 10.56 -3.00 17.45
C VAL A 79 10.97 -1.59 17.01
N GLU A 80 11.52 -0.80 17.92
CA GLU A 80 11.93 0.59 17.72
C GLU A 80 13.43 0.75 17.43
N VAL A 81 14.27 -0.18 17.92
CA VAL A 81 15.72 -0.16 17.73
C VAL A 81 16.10 -1.21 16.70
N TYR A 82 16.46 -0.74 15.51
CA TYR A 82 16.80 -1.60 14.38
C TYR A 82 17.78 -0.94 13.41
N GLU A 83 18.49 -1.77 12.66
CA GLU A 83 19.43 -1.36 11.63
C GLU A 83 18.96 -1.93 10.27
N PRO A 84 18.39 -1.09 9.39
CA PRO A 84 18.00 -1.54 8.07
C PRO A 84 19.20 -1.96 7.25
N ARG A 85 19.08 -3.12 6.61
CA ARG A 85 20.06 -3.63 5.65
C ARG A 85 19.34 -4.11 4.41
N TYR A 86 20.03 -4.03 3.29
CA TYR A 86 19.48 -4.38 1.99
C TYR A 86 20.49 -5.20 1.21
N GLU A 87 20.00 -6.22 0.53
CA GLU A 87 20.82 -7.18 -0.22
C GLU A 87 20.31 -7.34 -1.64
N ASP A 88 21.24 -7.54 -2.58
CA ASP A 88 20.92 -7.98 -3.92
C ASP A 88 20.97 -9.51 -3.98
N ARG A 89 19.84 -10.15 -4.28
CA ARG A 89 19.71 -11.60 -4.30
C ARG A 89 19.28 -12.09 -5.67
N VAL A 90 19.82 -13.24 -6.08
CA VAL A 90 19.42 -13.93 -7.31
C VAL A 90 18.77 -15.26 -6.93
N TYR A 91 17.66 -15.59 -7.58
CA TYR A 91 16.91 -16.83 -7.40
C TYR A 91 16.70 -17.52 -8.75
N ASP A 92 16.88 -18.85 -8.78
CA ASP A 92 16.50 -19.71 -9.90
C ASP A 92 15.08 -20.22 -9.64
N LEU A 93 14.13 -19.84 -10.49
CA LEU A 93 12.71 -20.14 -10.35
C LEU A 93 12.42 -21.64 -10.46
N ARG A 94 13.29 -22.41 -11.11
CA ARG A 94 13.15 -23.89 -11.20
C ARG A 94 13.46 -24.58 -9.88
N ARG A 95 14.07 -23.86 -8.94
CA ARG A 95 14.45 -24.34 -7.61
C ARG A 95 13.48 -23.86 -6.53
N LEU A 96 12.34 -23.31 -6.92
CA LEU A 96 11.24 -23.01 -6.01
C LEU A 96 10.68 -24.32 -5.45
N VAL A 97 10.75 -24.48 -4.14
CA VAL A 97 10.28 -25.67 -3.42
C VAL A 97 8.83 -25.49 -2.99
N ARG A 98 8.52 -24.31 -2.42
CA ARG A 98 7.22 -24.07 -1.79
C ARG A 98 6.92 -22.58 -1.71
N ALA A 99 5.63 -22.25 -1.74
CA ALA A 99 5.13 -20.96 -1.31
C ALA A 99 4.36 -21.14 0.00
N TRP A 100 4.50 -20.17 0.90
CA TRP A 100 3.89 -20.14 2.22
C TRP A 100 2.97 -18.93 2.31
N PHE A 101 1.71 -19.17 2.66
CA PHE A 101 0.75 -18.12 2.99
C PHE A 101 0.82 -17.81 4.48
N ILE A 102 1.08 -16.56 4.82
CA ILE A 102 1.35 -16.13 6.18
C ILE A 102 0.22 -15.24 6.66
N VAL A 103 -0.27 -15.48 7.87
CA VAL A 103 -1.36 -14.76 8.50
C VAL A 103 -0.92 -14.28 9.89
N GLU A 104 -1.00 -12.97 10.12
CA GLU A 104 -0.73 -12.29 11.39
C GLU A 104 -2.02 -11.56 11.79
N PRO A 105 -2.85 -12.13 12.69
CA PRO A 105 -4.08 -11.49 13.14
C PRO A 105 -3.79 -10.16 13.85
N PHE A 106 -4.62 -9.14 13.61
CA PHE A 106 -4.50 -7.90 14.37
C PHE A 106 -5.09 -8.08 15.77
N SER A 107 -4.26 -7.85 16.80
CA SER A 107 -4.65 -7.98 18.22
C SER A 107 -5.90 -7.16 18.57
N ASP A 108 -6.03 -5.98 17.96
CA ASP A 108 -7.04 -4.98 18.33
C ASP A 108 -8.28 -5.02 17.43
N PHE A 109 -8.27 -5.80 16.35
CA PHE A 109 -9.35 -5.83 15.36
C PHE A 109 -9.69 -7.26 14.94
N GLY A 110 -10.56 -7.90 15.72
CA GLY A 110 -11.05 -9.24 15.45
C GLY A 110 -11.63 -9.39 14.04
N GLY A 111 -11.12 -10.36 13.29
CA GLY A 111 -11.56 -10.66 11.92
C GLY A 111 -10.72 -10.02 10.80
N ALA A 112 -9.69 -9.24 11.14
CA ALA A 112 -8.69 -8.77 10.19
C ALA A 112 -7.30 -9.33 10.53
N ALA A 113 -6.51 -9.58 9.50
CA ALA A 113 -5.13 -10.04 9.63
C ALA A 113 -4.27 -9.39 8.56
N HIS A 114 -3.03 -9.13 8.91
CA HIS A 114 -1.99 -8.89 7.92
C HIS A 114 -1.65 -10.21 7.24
N THR A 115 -1.55 -10.19 5.92
CA THR A 115 -1.25 -11.40 5.14
C THR A 115 -0.16 -11.14 4.14
N PHE A 116 0.72 -12.10 3.97
CA PHE A 116 1.85 -12.01 3.04
C PHE A 116 2.33 -13.40 2.63
N LEU A 117 3.28 -13.43 1.69
CA LEU A 117 3.82 -14.68 1.14
C LEU A 117 5.30 -14.82 1.47
N SER A 118 5.75 -16.05 1.69
CA SER A 118 7.18 -16.41 1.67
C SER A 118 7.43 -17.51 0.65
N PHE A 119 8.51 -17.40 -0.11
CA PHE A 119 8.88 -18.36 -1.14
C PHE A 119 10.17 -19.04 -0.74
N GLU A 120 10.11 -20.36 -0.64
CA GLU A 120 11.20 -21.25 -0.29
C GLU A 120 11.89 -21.76 -1.54
N PHE A 121 13.21 -21.58 -1.60
CA PHE A 121 14.07 -22.08 -2.66
C PHE A 121 15.09 -23.06 -2.09
N GLU A 122 15.49 -24.04 -2.90
CA GLU A 122 16.62 -24.89 -2.59
C GLU A 122 17.87 -24.05 -2.28
N ALA A 123 18.76 -24.61 -1.46
CA ALA A 123 20.07 -24.01 -1.22
C ALA A 123 20.83 -23.76 -2.54
N ALA A 124 21.60 -22.67 -2.59
CA ALA A 124 22.30 -22.27 -3.80
C ALA A 124 23.30 -23.35 -4.26
N PRO A 125 23.45 -23.59 -5.58
CA PRO A 125 24.39 -24.60 -6.08
C PRO A 125 25.82 -24.24 -5.67
N GLY A 126 26.61 -25.21 -5.22
CA GLY A 126 28.00 -25.01 -4.80
C GLY A 126 28.19 -24.64 -3.33
N ARG A 127 27.12 -24.66 -2.51
CA ARG A 127 27.24 -24.75 -1.05
C ARG A 127 27.23 -26.22 -0.61
N THR A 128 27.80 -26.51 0.56
CA THR A 128 27.89 -27.85 1.18
C THR A 128 26.52 -28.50 1.34
N GLU A 129 26.46 -29.83 1.52
CA GLU A 129 25.21 -30.57 1.75
C GLU A 129 24.38 -30.03 2.94
N ASP A 130 25.03 -29.36 3.90
CA ASP A 130 24.40 -28.71 5.05
C ASP A 130 23.89 -27.27 4.79
N ALA A 131 23.75 -26.87 3.51
CA ALA A 131 23.35 -25.51 3.19
C ALA A 131 21.85 -25.30 3.43
N GLU A 132 21.53 -24.32 4.25
CA GLU A 132 20.15 -23.94 4.57
C GLU A 132 19.36 -23.51 3.31
N PRO A 133 18.04 -23.80 3.26
CA PRO A 133 17.16 -23.28 2.23
C PRO A 133 17.12 -21.75 2.25
N ARG A 134 16.73 -21.17 1.12
CA ARG A 134 16.67 -19.72 0.96
C ARG A 134 15.24 -19.26 0.86
N PHE A 135 14.90 -18.26 1.65
CA PHE A 135 13.57 -17.68 1.64
C PHE A 135 13.57 -16.26 1.08
N VAL A 136 12.42 -15.85 0.56
CA VAL A 136 12.10 -14.45 0.28
C VAL A 136 10.65 -14.20 0.61
N ALA A 137 10.41 -13.30 1.56
CA ALA A 137 9.10 -12.84 1.95
C ALA A 137 8.70 -11.62 1.12
N ILE A 138 7.46 -11.56 0.68
CA ILE A 138 6.87 -10.43 -0.04
C ILE A 138 5.60 -10.02 0.69
N SER A 139 5.62 -8.82 1.26
CA SER A 139 4.49 -8.24 1.98
C SER A 139 4.05 -6.92 1.37
N VAL A 140 2.73 -6.70 1.35
CA VAL A 140 2.14 -5.42 0.95
C VAL A 140 1.92 -4.62 2.22
N GLU A 141 2.65 -3.53 2.36
CA GLU A 141 2.73 -2.75 3.59
C GLU A 141 2.23 -1.33 3.37
N ILE A 142 1.61 -0.77 4.41
CA ILE A 142 1.44 0.68 4.50
C ILE A 142 2.83 1.32 4.56
N ARG A 143 3.07 2.29 3.68
CA ARG A 143 4.29 3.09 3.63
C ARG A 143 4.06 4.38 4.41
N LYS A 144 4.81 4.58 5.49
CA LYS A 144 4.63 5.68 6.45
C LYS A 144 5.73 6.72 6.32
N GLU A 145 5.35 7.98 6.41
CA GLU A 145 6.31 9.08 6.58
C GLU A 145 6.93 9.07 7.99
N GLU A 146 8.12 9.64 8.15
CA GLU A 146 8.80 9.76 9.44
C GLU A 146 7.91 10.54 10.43
N GLY A 147 7.77 10.00 11.65
CA GLY A 147 6.85 10.54 12.67
C GLY A 147 5.38 10.13 12.50
N GLU A 148 5.02 9.35 11.48
CA GLU A 148 3.65 8.88 11.28
C GLU A 148 3.34 7.56 12.02
N GLY A 149 2.31 7.61 12.87
CA GLY A 149 1.73 6.44 13.55
C GLY A 149 0.67 5.74 12.71
N PHE A 150 0.44 4.45 12.95
CA PHE A 150 -0.63 3.70 12.29
C PHE A 150 -2.02 4.14 12.79
N SER A 151 -3.01 4.16 11.89
CA SER A 151 -4.41 4.46 12.21
C SER A 151 -5.35 3.76 11.23
N PRO A 152 -6.23 2.86 11.70
CA PRO A 152 -7.21 2.18 10.84
C PRO A 152 -8.12 3.13 10.07
N LEU A 153 -8.54 4.23 10.70
CA LEU A 153 -9.40 5.24 10.07
C LEU A 153 -8.71 5.96 8.92
N ARG A 154 -7.43 6.33 9.10
CA ARG A 154 -6.60 6.91 8.03
C ARG A 154 -6.40 5.91 6.87
N GLY A 155 -6.22 4.62 7.20
CA GLY A 155 -6.15 3.55 6.22
C GLY A 155 -7.41 3.42 5.36
N LEU A 156 -8.60 3.42 5.99
CA LEU A 156 -9.88 3.38 5.28
C LEU A 156 -10.11 4.59 4.36
N LEU A 157 -9.52 5.74 4.69
CA LEU A 157 -9.62 6.99 3.94
C LEU A 157 -8.52 7.15 2.88
N LYS A 158 -7.76 6.09 2.56
CA LYS A 158 -6.64 6.11 1.59
C LYS A 158 -5.58 7.16 1.90
N GLN A 159 -5.30 7.39 3.18
CA GLN A 159 -4.34 8.40 3.62
C GLN A 159 -2.91 7.87 3.78
N TYR A 160 -2.70 6.57 3.57
CA TYR A 160 -1.36 5.99 3.47
C TYR A 160 -1.04 5.59 2.05
N GLU A 161 0.23 5.71 1.71
CA GLU A 161 0.78 5.05 0.53
C GLU A 161 1.00 3.56 0.81
N VAL A 162 1.14 2.76 -0.24
CA VAL A 162 1.32 1.31 -0.16
C VAL A 162 2.61 0.93 -0.88
N MET A 163 3.37 0.01 -0.30
CA MET A 163 4.58 -0.52 -0.93
C MET A 163 4.68 -2.04 -0.83
N TYR A 164 5.46 -2.63 -1.72
CA TYR A 164 5.94 -3.99 -1.54
C TYR A 164 7.23 -3.96 -0.72
N VAL A 165 7.22 -4.64 0.42
CA VAL A 165 8.42 -5.03 1.13
C VAL A 165 8.81 -6.42 0.65
N VAL A 166 9.97 -6.51 -0.01
CA VAL A 166 10.60 -7.79 -0.33
C VAL A 166 11.75 -7.97 0.65
N ALA A 167 11.71 -9.03 1.45
CA ALA A 167 12.58 -9.18 2.60
C ALA A 167 13.09 -10.61 2.79
N ASP A 168 14.14 -10.75 3.58
CA ASP A 168 14.49 -12.00 4.23
C ASP A 168 13.34 -12.46 5.13
N GLU A 169 13.17 -13.78 5.26
CA GLU A 169 12.12 -14.32 6.11
C GLU A 169 12.39 -14.04 7.60
N HIS A 170 13.66 -14.08 8.03
CA HIS A 170 14.03 -13.72 9.40
C HIS A 170 13.77 -12.25 9.72
N ASP A 171 13.83 -11.37 8.72
CA ASP A 171 13.38 -9.98 8.86
C ASP A 171 11.85 -9.94 8.97
N ALA A 172 11.14 -10.38 7.93
CA ALA A 172 9.69 -10.17 7.83
C ALA A 172 8.90 -10.92 8.91
N ILE A 173 9.19 -12.21 9.12
CA ILE A 173 8.51 -13.03 10.13
C ILE A 173 9.13 -12.78 11.51
N GLY A 174 10.45 -12.66 11.61
CA GLY A 174 11.12 -12.46 12.89
C GLY A 174 10.71 -11.18 13.59
N LEU A 175 10.53 -10.06 12.85
CA LEU A 175 9.96 -8.83 13.42
C LEU A 175 8.63 -9.10 14.15
N ARG A 176 7.74 -9.87 13.52
CA ARG A 176 6.38 -10.13 14.02
C ARG A 176 6.40 -11.12 15.17
N ALA A 177 6.96 -12.30 14.93
CA ALA A 177 6.94 -13.39 15.90
C ALA A 177 7.87 -13.12 17.11
N ASN A 178 9.06 -12.56 16.89
CA ASN A 178 10.09 -12.49 17.94
C ASN A 178 10.14 -11.13 18.63
N HIS A 179 10.01 -10.03 17.88
CA HIS A 179 10.14 -8.67 18.44
C HIS A 179 8.79 -8.09 18.88
N ARG A 180 7.75 -8.21 18.05
CA ARG A 180 6.39 -7.77 18.42
C ARG A 180 5.64 -8.79 19.28
N ARG A 181 5.99 -10.07 19.18
CA ARG A 181 5.31 -11.20 19.85
C ARG A 181 3.88 -11.41 19.35
N ASP A 182 3.64 -11.14 18.07
CA ASP A 182 2.37 -11.39 17.40
C ASP A 182 2.21 -12.90 17.12
N GLU A 183 0.97 -13.37 17.05
CA GLU A 183 0.68 -14.70 16.52
C GLU A 183 0.92 -14.69 15.00
N VAL A 184 1.73 -15.63 14.51
CA VAL A 184 2.03 -15.76 13.09
C VAL A 184 1.80 -17.20 12.65
N TYR A 185 0.87 -17.39 11.72
CA TYR A 185 0.51 -18.69 11.17
C TYR A 185 1.07 -18.83 9.75
N LEU A 186 1.73 -19.96 9.48
CA LEU A 186 2.32 -20.27 8.18
C LEU A 186 1.58 -21.47 7.58
N TYR A 187 1.01 -21.28 6.39
CA TYR A 187 0.26 -22.30 5.68
C TYR A 187 0.96 -22.63 4.35
N PRO A 188 1.36 -23.89 4.12
CA PRO A 188 1.94 -24.28 2.84
C PRO A 188 0.88 -24.17 1.74
N ILE A 189 1.20 -23.49 0.64
CA ILE A 189 0.31 -23.35 -0.50
C ILE A 189 0.44 -24.59 -1.38
N THR A 190 -0.71 -25.14 -1.76
CA THR A 190 -0.82 -26.13 -2.84
C THR A 190 -1.42 -25.43 -4.04
N ALA A 191 -0.62 -25.18 -5.08
CA ALA A 191 -1.11 -24.65 -6.35
C ALA A 191 -1.56 -25.81 -7.26
N PRO A 192 -2.67 -25.65 -8.00
CA PRO A 192 -3.17 -26.65 -8.96
C PRO A 192 -2.27 -26.80 -10.19
#